data_AF-A0A961GHH7-F1
#
_entry.id   AF-A0A961GHH7-F1
#
_cell.length_a   1.000
_cell.length_b   1.000
_cell.length_c   1.000
_cell.angle_alpha   90.00
_cell.angle_beta   90.00
_cell.angle_gamma   90.00
#
_symmetry.space_group_name_H-M   'P 1'
#
loop_
_entity.id
_entity.type
_entity.pdbx_description
1 polymer ?
#
loop_
_entity_poly.entity_id
_entity_poly.type
_entity_poly.pdbx_seq_one_letter_code
_entity_poly.pdbx_strand_id
1 'polypeptide(L)'
;GHLTGSIDAVLRVRTDDGQARFVVVDYKTNRLSGAHDTPTPLDYGPVQMTEAMVHHHYPLQSLLYSVALHRYLRSRLSDYDPEQHLGGVAYLFVRGMVGQNSPVIDGHTTGVWSWTTPSGLVIELSDLLAGVTVPAKEAS
;
A
#
# COMPACT_ATOMS: atom_id res chain seq x y z
N GLY A 1 17.18 -15.17 -9.20
CA GLY A 1 15.98 -15.03 -10.05
C GLY A 1 15.57 -13.56 -10.09
N HIS A 2 14.81 -13.14 -11.10
CA HIS A 2 14.29 -11.77 -11.20
C HIS A 2 12.84 -11.76 -10.70
N LEU A 3 12.48 -10.82 -9.83
CA LEU A 3 11.10 -10.60 -9.40
C LEU A 3 10.48 -9.53 -10.30
N THR A 4 9.40 -9.87 -11.01
CA THR A 4 8.70 -8.97 -11.94
C THR A 4 7.28 -8.72 -11.48
N GLY A 5 6.82 -7.48 -11.60
CA GLY A 5 5.46 -7.05 -11.29
C GLY A 5 5.23 -5.63 -11.80
N SER A 6 3.97 -5.22 -11.93
CA SER A 6 3.57 -3.88 -12.36
C SER A 6 2.81 -3.18 -11.25
N ILE A 7 3.21 -1.95 -10.93
CA ILE A 7 2.44 -1.06 -10.07
C ILE A 7 1.41 -0.34 -10.96
N ASP A 8 0.13 -0.37 -10.58
CA ASP A 8 -0.92 0.29 -11.36
C ASP A 8 -0.73 1.81 -11.39
N ALA A 9 -0.48 2.41 -10.23
CA ALA A 9 -0.18 3.84 -10.13
C ALA A 9 0.71 4.19 -8.94
N VAL A 10 1.46 5.28 -9.09
CA VAL A 10 2.14 5.99 -7.99
C VAL A 10 1.63 7.41 -7.98
N LEU A 11 1.02 7.83 -6.88
CA LEU A 11 0.53 9.19 -6.71
C LEU A 11 1.55 10.02 -5.94
N ARG A 12 1.84 11.22 -6.43
CA ARG A 12 2.56 12.25 -5.66
C ARG A 12 1.55 13.15 -4.97
N VAL A 13 1.33 12.93 -3.69
CA VAL A 13 0.43 13.74 -2.85
C VAL A 13 1.23 14.82 -2.13
N ARG A 14 0.63 15.98 -1.92
CA ARG A 14 1.21 17.04 -1.09
C ARG A 14 0.58 16.98 0.30
N THR A 15 1.41 16.99 1.33
CA THR A 15 0.97 17.17 2.72
C THR A 15 0.71 18.65 3.03
N ASP A 16 0.08 18.94 4.16
CA ASP A 16 -0.31 20.31 4.55
C ASP A 16 0.89 21.25 4.71
N ASP A 17 2.05 20.70 5.09
CA ASP A 17 3.35 21.39 5.15
C ASP A 17 4.01 21.58 3.77
N GLY A 18 3.33 21.18 2.69
CA GLY A 18 3.78 21.32 1.31
C GLY A 18 4.72 20.23 0.80
N GLN A 19 5.12 19.28 1.66
CA GLN A 19 6.04 18.20 1.31
C GLN A 19 5.37 17.17 0.39
N ALA A 20 6.17 16.53 -0.47
CA ALA A 20 5.67 15.52 -1.39
C ALA A 20 5.82 14.12 -0.78
N ARG A 21 4.71 13.38 -0.70
CA ARG A 21 4.71 11.95 -0.40
C ARG A 21 4.30 11.14 -1.61
N PHE A 22 4.89 9.97 -1.78
CA PHE A 22 4.62 9.04 -2.87
C PHE A 22 3.86 7.84 -2.35
N VAL A 23 2.66 7.62 -2.87
CA VAL A 23 1.74 6.55 -2.46
C VAL A 23 1.61 5.55 -3.59
N VAL A 24 1.86 4.27 -3.30
CA VAL A 24 1.55 3.17 -4.24
C VAL A 24 0.05 2.95 -4.25
N VAL A 25 -0.55 2.86 -5.43
CA VAL A 25 -1.97 2.57 -5.61
C VAL A 25 -2.14 1.33 -6.48
N ASP A 26 -3.04 0.45 -6.04
CA ASP A 26 -3.42 -0.77 -6.77
C ASP A 26 -4.95 -0.90 -6.82
N TYR A 27 -5.50 -1.16 -8.00
CA TYR A 27 -6.93 -1.27 -8.23
C TYR A 27 -7.38 -2.73 -8.19
N LYS A 28 -8.36 -3.00 -7.33
CA LYS A 28 -8.91 -4.34 -7.12
C LYS A 28 -10.34 -4.43 -7.60
N THR A 29 -10.59 -5.42 -8.46
CA THR A 29 -11.92 -5.80 -8.93
C THR A 29 -12.48 -7.02 -8.16
N ASN A 30 -11.93 -7.32 -6.98
CA ASN A 30 -12.43 -8.39 -6.13
C ASN A 30 -13.91 -8.12 -5.74
N ARG A 31 -14.72 -9.18 -5.71
CA ARG A 31 -16.07 -9.16 -5.15
C ARG A 31 -15.99 -9.67 -3.71
N LEU A 32 -16.42 -8.85 -2.75
CA LEU A 32 -16.44 -9.21 -1.31
C LEU A 32 -17.83 -9.65 -0.83
N SER A 33 -18.87 -9.38 -1.62
CA SER A 33 -20.23 -9.86 -1.40
C SER A 33 -20.40 -11.34 -1.81
N GLY A 34 -21.49 -11.95 -1.38
CA GLY A 34 -21.87 -13.29 -1.84
C GLY A 34 -21.96 -13.39 -3.37
N ALA A 35 -21.72 -14.59 -3.91
CA ALA A 35 -21.63 -14.81 -5.37
C ALA A 35 -22.89 -14.35 -6.14
N HIS A 36 -24.05 -14.36 -5.48
CA HIS A 36 -25.35 -14.02 -6.05
C HIS A 36 -25.88 -12.64 -5.64
N ASP A 37 -25.16 -11.91 -4.78
CA ASP A 37 -25.60 -10.62 -4.28
C ASP A 37 -25.08 -9.48 -5.15
N THR A 38 -25.91 -8.43 -5.31
CA THR A 38 -25.46 -7.15 -5.83
C THR A 38 -24.53 -6.51 -4.80
N PRO A 39 -23.26 -6.23 -5.13
CA PRO A 39 -22.34 -5.63 -4.19
C PRO A 39 -22.83 -4.26 -3.72
N THR A 40 -22.76 -4.02 -2.42
CA THR A 40 -23.03 -2.73 -1.77
C THR A 40 -21.74 -2.15 -1.21
N PRO A 41 -21.64 -0.82 -0.98
CA PRO A 41 -20.46 -0.24 -0.34
C PRO A 41 -20.12 -0.85 1.03
N LEU A 42 -21.15 -1.31 1.76
CA LEU A 42 -20.97 -1.90 3.10
C LEU A 42 -20.27 -3.27 3.05
N ASP A 43 -20.34 -3.98 1.92
CA ASP A 43 -19.55 -5.21 1.71
C ASP A 43 -18.05 -4.94 1.60
N TYR A 44 -17.66 -3.66 1.47
CA TYR A 44 -16.28 -3.19 1.39
C TYR A 44 -15.95 -2.27 2.59
N GLY A 45 -16.50 -2.61 3.76
CA GLY A 45 -16.11 -2.01 5.03
C GLY A 45 -14.71 -2.45 5.49
N PRO A 46 -14.16 -1.82 6.53
CA PRO A 46 -12.78 -2.04 6.98
C PRO A 46 -12.49 -3.51 7.36
N VAL A 47 -13.46 -4.20 7.97
CA VAL A 47 -13.33 -5.62 8.36
C VAL A 47 -13.22 -6.51 7.12
N GLN A 48 -14.19 -6.42 6.20
CA GLN A 48 -14.25 -7.25 4.99
C GLN A 48 -13.04 -7.01 4.09
N MET A 49 -12.62 -5.74 3.96
CA MET A 49 -11.43 -5.40 3.20
C MET A 49 -10.16 -5.95 3.84
N THR A 50 -10.03 -5.88 5.17
CA THR A 50 -8.85 -6.43 5.86
C THR A 50 -8.75 -7.95 5.68
N GLU A 51 -9.86 -8.66 5.80
CA GLU A 51 -9.92 -10.10 5.52
C GLU A 51 -9.51 -10.42 4.07
N ALA A 52 -10.01 -9.65 3.10
CA ALA A 52 -9.64 -9.81 1.69
C ALA A 52 -8.16 -9.52 1.44
N MET A 53 -7.61 -8.48 2.06
CA MET A 53 -6.19 -8.13 1.98
C MET A 53 -5.31 -9.29 2.45
N VAL A 54 -5.64 -9.90 3.59
CA VAL A 54 -4.92 -11.06 4.13
C VAL A 54 -5.08 -12.26 3.21
N HIS A 55 -6.31 -12.60 2.82
CA HIS A 55 -6.61 -13.76 1.98
C HIS A 55 -5.85 -13.75 0.65
N HIS A 56 -5.72 -12.58 0.03
CA HIS A 56 -5.01 -12.42 -1.24
C HIS A 56 -3.53 -12.09 -1.09
N HIS A 57 -2.97 -12.11 0.13
CA HIS A 57 -1.56 -11.81 0.41
C HIS A 57 -1.12 -10.44 -0.11
N TYR A 58 -2.04 -9.49 -0.21
CA TYR A 58 -1.76 -8.13 -0.65
C TYR A 58 -0.80 -7.36 0.26
N PRO A 59 -0.66 -7.64 1.58
CA PRO A 59 0.42 -7.06 2.39
C PRO A 59 1.83 -7.42 1.91
N LEU A 60 2.06 -8.64 1.41
CA LEU A 60 3.35 -8.99 0.82
C LEU A 60 3.56 -8.25 -0.50
N GLN A 61 2.52 -8.19 -1.34
CA GLN A 61 2.55 -7.45 -2.59
C GLN A 61 2.87 -5.97 -2.36
N SER A 62 2.22 -5.34 -1.36
CA SER A 62 2.42 -3.93 -1.04
C SER A 62 3.84 -3.64 -0.58
N LEU A 63 4.43 -4.51 0.25
CA LEU A 63 5.83 -4.39 0.67
C LEU A 63 6.79 -4.46 -0.50
N LEU A 64 6.60 -5.41 -1.42
CA LEU A 64 7.43 -5.54 -2.62
C LEU A 64 7.32 -4.30 -3.51
N TYR A 65 6.11 -3.74 -3.65
CA TYR A 65 5.90 -2.49 -4.40
C TYR A 65 6.51 -1.28 -3.70
N SER A 66 6.43 -1.20 -2.37
CA SER A 66 7.11 -0.17 -1.59
C SER A 66 8.63 -0.24 -1.76
N VAL A 67 9.22 -1.44 -1.80
CA VAL A 67 10.66 -1.61 -2.09
C VAL A 67 11.01 -1.14 -3.50
N ALA A 68 10.20 -1.50 -4.50
CA ALA A 68 10.41 -1.04 -5.87
C ALA A 68 10.34 0.49 -5.95
N LEU A 69 9.34 1.11 -5.31
CA LEU A 69 9.20 2.56 -5.23
C LEU A 69 10.38 3.21 -4.49
N HIS A 70 10.79 2.66 -3.35
CA HIS A 70 11.94 3.13 -2.58
C HIS A 70 13.20 3.19 -3.45
N ARG A 71 13.53 2.10 -4.13
CA ARG A 71 14.72 2.02 -5.01
C ARG A 71 14.61 2.98 -6.19
N TYR A 72 13.42 3.10 -6.77
CA TYR A 72 13.16 4.06 -7.85
C TYR A 72 13.39 5.51 -7.39
N LEU A 73 12.77 5.93 -6.30
CA LEU A 73 12.90 7.30 -5.77
C LEU A 73 14.34 7.60 -5.36
N ARG A 74 15.03 6.66 -4.70
CA ARG A 74 16.46 6.78 -4.35
C ARG A 74 17.35 7.04 -5.56
N SER A 75 16.99 6.51 -6.73
CA SER A 75 17.75 6.74 -7.97
C SER A 75 17.39 8.04 -8.70
N ARG A 76 16.26 8.68 -8.36
CA ARG A 76 15.66 9.77 -9.12
C ARG A 76 15.68 11.11 -8.39
N LEU A 77 15.54 11.10 -7.07
CA LEU A 77 15.50 12.29 -6.24
C LEU A 77 16.84 12.45 -5.53
N SER A 78 17.45 13.63 -5.64
CA SER A 78 18.75 13.95 -5.04
C SER A 78 18.71 14.07 -3.51
N ASP A 79 17.56 14.45 -2.97
CA ASP A 79 17.26 14.71 -1.56
C ASP A 79 16.32 13.65 -0.98
N TYR A 80 16.36 12.43 -1.52
CA TYR A 80 15.47 11.35 -1.10
C TYR A 80 15.67 10.94 0.36
N ASP A 81 14.68 11.24 1.19
CA ASP A 81 14.48 10.69 2.53
C ASP A 81 13.27 9.73 2.55
N PRO A 82 13.45 8.43 2.86
CA PRO A 82 12.35 7.46 2.96
C PRO A 82 11.26 7.81 3.98
N GLU A 83 11.60 8.42 5.12
CA GLU A 83 10.61 8.80 6.15
C GLU A 83 9.71 9.94 5.69
N GLN A 84 10.27 10.86 4.91
CA GLN A 84 9.54 12.01 4.37
C GLN A 84 8.76 11.63 3.12
N HIS A 85 9.38 10.89 2.20
CA HIS A 85 8.85 10.70 0.85
C HIS A 85 7.96 9.47 0.70
N LEU A 86 8.11 8.42 1.51
CA LEU A 86 7.20 7.27 1.42
C LEU A 86 5.87 7.60 2.09
N GLY A 87 4.79 7.52 1.30
CA GLY A 87 3.42 7.77 1.73
C GLY A 87 2.61 6.51 2.07
N GLY A 88 3.20 5.33 1.94
CA GLY A 88 2.52 4.06 2.11
C GLY A 88 1.80 3.58 0.85
N VAL A 89 0.71 2.83 1.05
CA VAL A 89 -0.03 2.17 -0.02
C VAL A 89 -1.54 2.37 0.12
N ALA A 90 -2.27 2.33 -0.99
CA ALA A 90 -3.72 2.29 -1.03
C ALA A 90 -4.21 1.22 -2.03
N TYR A 91 -5.08 0.34 -1.55
CA TYR A 91 -5.76 -0.67 -2.35
C TYR A 91 -7.21 -0.22 -2.55
N LEU A 92 -7.57 -0.01 -3.81
CA LEU A 92 -8.85 0.57 -4.21
C LEU A 92 -9.76 -0.54 -4.74
N PHE A 93 -10.65 -1.04 -3.89
CA PHE A 93 -11.66 -2.01 -4.27
C PHE A 93 -12.82 -1.29 -4.93
N VAL A 94 -12.74 -1.15 -6.26
CA VAL A 94 -13.57 -0.22 -7.04
C VAL A 94 -15.07 -0.49 -6.95
N ARG A 95 -15.49 -1.70 -6.59
CA ARG A 95 -16.91 -2.05 -6.37
C ARG A 95 -17.51 -1.45 -5.09
N GLY A 96 -16.66 -1.10 -4.12
CA GLY A 96 -17.08 -0.44 -2.87
C GLY A 96 -17.06 1.09 -2.93
N MET A 97 -16.53 1.66 -4.02
CA MET A 97 -16.39 3.10 -4.20
C MET A 97 -17.59 3.64 -4.98
N VAL A 98 -18.42 4.46 -4.33
CA VAL A 98 -19.64 5.06 -4.93
C VAL A 98 -19.52 6.58 -5.07
N GLY A 99 -18.31 7.06 -5.32
CA GLY A 99 -18.00 8.47 -5.50
C GLY A 99 -17.85 9.22 -4.18
N GLN A 100 -18.06 10.54 -4.21
CA GLN A 100 -17.84 11.43 -3.07
C GLN A 100 -18.70 11.10 -1.83
N ASN A 101 -19.80 10.38 -2.04
CA ASN A 101 -20.73 9.98 -0.98
C ASN A 101 -20.46 8.55 -0.49
N SER A 102 -19.28 7.98 -0.77
CA SER A 102 -18.91 6.66 -0.25
C SER A 102 -18.98 6.68 1.29
N PRO A 103 -19.67 5.72 1.92
CA PRO A 103 -19.77 5.67 3.36
C PRO A 103 -18.40 5.64 4.04
N VAL A 104 -18.34 6.24 5.22
CA VAL A 104 -17.16 6.20 6.10
C VAL A 104 -17.54 5.40 7.33
N ILE A 105 -16.80 4.33 7.60
CA ILE A 105 -17.00 3.43 8.75
C ILE A 105 -15.72 3.48 9.57
N ASP A 106 -15.81 3.89 10.84
CA ASP A 106 -14.66 4.03 11.75
C ASP A 106 -13.51 4.88 11.17
N GLY A 107 -13.85 5.92 10.41
CA GLY A 107 -12.86 6.80 9.75
C GLY A 107 -12.31 6.27 8.42
N HIS A 108 -12.77 5.10 7.95
CA HIS A 108 -12.34 4.50 6.68
C HIS A 108 -13.44 4.58 5.61
N THR A 109 -13.12 5.15 4.46
CA THR A 109 -14.01 5.17 3.30
C THR A 109 -14.16 3.76 2.73
N THR A 110 -15.39 3.32 2.48
CA THR A 110 -15.64 2.01 1.88
C THR A 110 -14.93 1.85 0.54
N GLY A 111 -14.39 0.65 0.30
CA GLY A 111 -13.63 0.36 -0.91
C GLY A 111 -12.21 0.95 -0.93
N VAL A 112 -11.77 1.64 0.13
CA VAL A 112 -10.39 2.14 0.27
C VAL A 112 -9.72 1.51 1.48
N TRP A 113 -8.70 0.70 1.23
CA TRP A 113 -7.84 0.16 2.29
C TRP A 113 -6.46 0.80 2.14
N SER A 114 -5.95 1.39 3.22
CA SER A 114 -4.65 2.06 3.21
C SER A 114 -3.76 1.55 4.32
N TRP A 115 -2.45 1.59 4.07
CA TRP A 115 -1.45 1.27 5.08
C TRP A 115 -0.23 2.16 4.91
N THR A 116 0.10 2.86 5.98
CA THR A 116 1.37 3.58 6.12
C THR A 116 2.46 2.56 6.42
N THR A 117 3.09 2.04 5.37
CA THR A 117 4.21 1.11 5.51
C THR A 117 5.36 1.81 6.25
N PRO A 118 5.86 1.26 7.38
CA PRO A 118 7.02 1.82 8.05
C PRO A 118 8.22 1.86 7.11
N SER A 119 8.86 3.02 6.98
CA SER A 119 10.02 3.21 6.09
C SER A 119 11.16 2.26 6.44
N GLY A 120 11.44 2.05 7.74
CA GLY A 120 12.44 1.11 8.22
C GLY A 120 12.23 -0.31 7.69
N LEU A 121 10.99 -0.81 7.70
CA LEU A 121 10.65 -2.12 7.15
C LEU A 121 10.91 -2.20 5.64
N VAL A 122 10.60 -1.13 4.90
CA VAL A 122 10.86 -1.05 3.45
C VAL A 122 12.37 -1.06 3.16
N ILE A 123 13.15 -0.34 3.96
CA ILE A 123 14.62 -0.28 3.84
C ILE A 123 15.22 -1.65 4.14
N GLU A 124 14.89 -2.24 5.30
CA GLU A 124 15.39 -3.55 5.71
C GLU A 124 15.05 -4.64 4.68
N LEU A 125 13.82 -4.65 4.16
CA LEU A 125 13.43 -5.60 3.11
C LEU A 125 14.17 -5.34 1.80
N SER A 126 14.39 -4.07 1.43
CA SER A 126 15.19 -3.72 0.25
C SER A 126 16.63 -4.23 0.39
N ASP A 127 17.23 -4.10 1.56
CA ASP A 127 18.60 -4.55 1.83
C ASP A 127 18.70 -6.08 1.85
N LEU A 128 17.73 -6.74 2.50
CA LEU A 128 17.61 -8.20 2.49
C LEU A 128 17.51 -8.75 1.05
N LEU A 129 16.67 -8.13 0.21
CA LEU A 129 16.53 -8.51 -1.20
C LEU A 129 17.76 -8.17 -2.05
N ALA A 130 18.64 -7.28 -1.59
CA ALA A 130 19.92 -6.98 -2.21
C ALA A 130 21.05 -7.91 -1.72
N GLY A 131 20.77 -8.80 -0.76
CA GLY A 131 21.77 -9.70 -0.16
C GLY A 131 22.68 -8.99 0.86
N VAL A 132 22.29 -7.82 1.36
CA VAL A 132 23.01 -7.14 2.43
C VAL A 132 22.68 -7.86 3.74
N THR A 133 23.70 -8.37 4.41
CA THR A 133 23.54 -9.03 5.73
C THR A 133 23.55 -7.96 6.82
N VAL A 134 22.42 -7.83 7.53
CA VAL A 134 22.39 -7.04 8.77
C VAL A 134 23.03 -7.90 9.86
N PRO A 135 24.07 -7.43 10.57
CA PRO A 135 24.63 -8.18 11.70
C PRO A 135 23.52 -8.46 12.71
N ALA A 136 23.46 -9.69 13.21
CA ALA A 136 22.46 -10.09 14.19
C ALA A 136 22.48 -9.10 15.36
N LYS A 137 21.32 -8.53 15.68
CA LYS A 137 21.16 -7.69 16.88
C LYS A 137 21.47 -8.60 18.07
N GLU A 138 22.62 -8.40 18.72
CA GLU A 138 22.91 -9.07 19.99
C GLU A 138 21.78 -8.71 20.96
N ALA A 139 21.12 -9.73 21.50
CA ALA A 139 20.09 -9.56 22.51
C ALA A 139 20.75 -9.05 23.79
N SER A 140 20.48 -7.79 24.16
CA SER A 140 20.72 -7.25 25.50
C SER A 140 19.57 -7.56 26.43
#